data_AF-A0A2G5TEP6-F1
#
_entry.id   AF-A0A2G5TEP6-F1
#
_cell.length_a   1.000
_cell.length_b   1.000
_cell.length_c   1.000
_cell.angle_alpha   90.00
_cell.angle_beta   90.00
_cell.angle_gamma   90.00
#
_symmetry.space_group_name_H-M   'P 1'
#
loop_
_entity.id
_entity.type
_entity.pdbx_description
1 polymer ?
#
loop_
_entity_poly.entity_id
_entity_poly.type
_entity_poly.pdbx_seq_one_letter_code
_entity_poly.pdbx_strand_id
1 'polypeptide(L)'
;MIQTKCLLSVAEKCDLAADHQDTKTKLPKIWYLLNFLTSTEYIKTFPFFHKLSSNDQYVLARYVILPCFNLHNSYFSISKKYDTCLQPDGAKEPTEEDRHYSFDVKAVGPLIRCQIELIEYILLKAICISQLQLRCQSCRYKKCIEVGMNSKALELNETEKEALNFKKLAEVEKEQLEFPTIQAIISKENQNKTIIDMLCYLELKIDQFKNSAYNPLVIDYMKTTEELVTRKSILCLADHLGPMSGWPINRKVELPKVSRMRDVPDIDMKYSGPPARPIFSPANQKMWMFFNMMTTIEYAKTFNFLQKLDLNDQIVLVGQTTLLCMNLHNSYYAVSRKMEKCMHPDGTEQPQRDEYHYPVVSMALAPLIRCDIQPIEYILLKAIGLCNPTVHGLSEHGQTIIAKERQQFSDVLLDHCLRNRSDGPSRFVELLGIISVLLRQQRLQKDIHIYHISPIISRFPFPVQFLDEIMYS
;
A
#
# COMPACT_ATOMS: atom_id res chain seq x y z
N MET A 1 21.37 -25.75 16.36
CA MET A 1 21.87 -26.32 17.63
C MET A 1 23.17 -25.67 18.13
N ILE A 2 24.07 -25.21 17.25
CA ILE A 2 25.31 -24.48 17.65
C ILE A 2 25.04 -23.00 18.03
N GLN A 3 24.05 -22.34 17.42
CA GLN A 3 23.69 -20.94 17.75
C GLN A 3 23.01 -20.77 19.12
N THR A 4 22.29 -21.77 19.62
CA THR A 4 21.60 -21.71 20.92
C THR A 4 22.58 -21.76 22.10
N LYS A 5 23.71 -22.48 21.96
CA LYS A 5 24.76 -22.55 22.99
C LYS A 5 25.57 -21.25 23.12
N CYS A 6 25.75 -20.51 22.02
CA CYS A 6 26.44 -19.22 22.05
C CYS A 6 25.60 -18.14 22.75
N LEU A 7 24.27 -18.12 22.51
CA LEU A 7 23.32 -17.22 23.16
C LEU A 7 23.19 -17.47 24.67
N LEU A 8 23.22 -18.73 25.11
CA LEU A 8 23.21 -19.09 26.54
C LEU A 8 24.50 -18.62 27.26
N SER A 9 25.67 -18.77 26.64
CA SER A 9 26.94 -18.37 27.28
C SER A 9 27.11 -16.85 27.44
N VAL A 10 26.48 -16.05 26.56
CA VAL A 10 26.53 -14.58 26.63
C VAL A 10 25.52 -14.04 27.63
N ALA A 11 24.33 -14.65 27.73
CA ALA A 11 23.35 -14.32 28.76
C ALA A 11 23.90 -14.61 30.17
N GLU A 12 24.48 -15.80 30.40
CA GLU A 12 25.11 -16.15 31.68
C GLU A 12 26.33 -15.28 32.03
N LYS A 13 27.14 -14.88 31.03
CA LYS A 13 28.29 -13.99 31.26
C LYS A 13 27.88 -12.54 31.57
N CYS A 14 26.78 -12.05 30.99
CA CYS A 14 26.22 -10.74 31.35
C CYS A 14 25.62 -10.75 32.76
N ASP A 15 25.00 -11.86 33.19
CA ASP A 15 24.45 -12.02 34.53
C ASP A 15 25.56 -12.13 35.61
N LEU A 16 26.72 -12.70 35.28
CA LEU A 16 27.88 -12.82 36.19
C LEU A 16 28.72 -11.53 36.32
N ALA A 17 28.66 -10.63 35.34
CA ALA A 17 29.43 -9.37 35.39
C ALA A 17 28.90 -8.37 36.44
N ALA A 18 27.71 -8.62 37.01
CA ALA A 18 27.13 -7.79 38.05
C ALA A 18 27.73 -8.04 39.46
N ASP A 19 28.33 -9.22 39.69
CA ASP A 19 28.75 -9.68 41.03
C ASP A 19 30.23 -9.43 41.37
N HIS A 20 31.03 -8.98 40.41
CA HIS A 20 32.45 -8.72 40.62
C HIS A 20 32.85 -7.32 40.19
N GLN A 21 32.69 -6.35 41.10
CA GLN A 21 33.55 -5.17 41.05
C GLN A 21 33.75 -4.53 42.42
N ASP A 22 35.03 -4.24 42.65
CA ASP A 22 35.74 -3.95 43.88
C ASP A 22 35.19 -2.79 44.71
N THR A 23 35.40 -2.90 46.01
CA THR A 23 35.06 -1.93 47.05
C THR A 23 36.12 -0.84 47.12
N LYS A 24 35.87 0.32 46.51
CA LYS A 24 36.30 1.65 46.99
C LYS A 24 35.78 2.72 46.02
N THR A 25 35.11 3.74 46.58
CA THR A 25 34.51 4.89 45.89
C THR A 25 33.49 4.55 44.80
N LYS A 26 32.29 4.11 45.18
CA LYS A 26 31.17 3.96 44.23
C LYS A 26 30.20 5.13 44.37
N LEU A 27 30.16 5.99 43.35
CA LEU A 27 28.92 6.66 42.99
C LEU A 27 27.81 5.59 42.92
N PRO A 28 26.59 5.89 43.39
CA PRO A 28 25.50 4.91 43.36
C PRO A 28 25.33 4.41 41.92
N LYS A 29 25.23 3.08 41.77
CA LYS A 29 25.10 2.45 40.47
C LYS A 29 23.77 2.88 39.86
N ILE A 30 23.81 3.61 38.76
CA ILE A 30 22.60 4.03 38.05
C ILE A 30 22.16 2.86 37.16
N TRP A 31 21.43 1.92 37.75
CA TRP A 31 20.98 0.68 37.08
C TRP A 31 20.24 0.94 35.77
N TYR A 32 19.48 2.03 35.71
CA TYR A 32 18.81 2.45 34.49
C TYR A 32 19.80 2.60 33.32
N LEU A 33 20.87 3.37 33.49
CA LEU A 33 21.90 3.57 32.46
C LEU A 33 22.66 2.28 32.15
N LEU A 34 22.94 1.47 33.16
CA LEU A 34 23.62 0.19 32.99
C LEU A 34 22.81 -0.75 32.11
N ASN A 35 21.53 -0.94 32.41
CA ASN A 35 20.69 -1.88 31.68
C ASN A 35 20.43 -1.39 30.24
N PHE A 36 20.44 -0.07 29.98
CA PHE A 36 20.46 0.51 28.64
C PHE A 36 21.74 0.15 27.87
N LEU A 37 22.91 0.28 28.50
CA LEU A 37 24.19 -0.12 27.92
C LEU A 37 24.23 -1.62 27.64
N THR A 38 23.81 -2.45 28.61
CA THR A 38 23.72 -3.91 28.44
C THR A 38 22.81 -4.29 27.29
N SER A 39 21.66 -3.64 27.14
CA SER A 39 20.74 -3.87 26.03
C SER A 39 21.32 -3.43 24.68
N THR A 40 22.11 -2.35 24.69
CA THR A 40 22.84 -1.88 23.49
C THR A 40 23.90 -2.88 23.05
N GLU A 41 24.70 -3.40 23.98
CA GLU A 41 25.72 -4.41 23.70
C GLU A 41 25.10 -5.74 23.28
N TYR A 42 23.98 -6.13 23.89
CA TYR A 42 23.25 -7.34 23.53
C TYR A 42 22.83 -7.36 22.05
N ILE A 43 22.32 -6.25 21.51
CA ILE A 43 21.91 -6.18 20.10
C ILE A 43 23.09 -6.36 19.15
N LYS A 44 24.28 -5.88 19.53
CA LYS A 44 25.51 -6.06 18.74
C LYS A 44 25.96 -7.52 18.66
N THR A 45 25.48 -8.40 19.53
CA THR A 45 25.82 -9.84 19.47
C THR A 45 25.21 -10.54 18.25
N PHE A 46 24.24 -9.92 17.57
CA PHE A 46 23.57 -10.51 16.41
C PHE A 46 24.37 -10.24 15.12
N PRO A 47 24.79 -11.27 14.36
CA PRO A 47 25.61 -11.09 13.17
C PRO A 47 24.98 -10.22 12.08
N PHE A 48 23.65 -10.15 12.01
CA PHE A 48 22.97 -9.31 11.02
C PHE A 48 23.08 -7.82 11.37
N PHE A 49 23.25 -7.46 12.65
CA PHE A 49 23.35 -6.07 13.10
C PHE A 49 24.52 -5.35 12.43
N HIS A 50 25.66 -6.04 12.32
CA HIS A 50 26.86 -5.52 11.67
C HIS A 50 26.77 -5.44 10.14
N LYS A 51 25.73 -6.06 9.53
CA LYS A 51 25.46 -5.96 8.10
C LYS A 51 24.55 -4.77 7.74
N LEU A 52 23.96 -4.13 8.75
CA LEU A 52 23.09 -2.97 8.57
C LEU A 52 23.91 -1.70 8.34
N SER A 53 23.34 -0.73 7.63
CA SER A 53 23.90 0.62 7.52
C SER A 53 23.96 1.31 8.89
N SER A 54 24.81 2.31 9.07
CA SER A 54 24.90 3.05 10.34
C SER A 54 23.56 3.68 10.75
N ASN A 55 22.75 4.11 9.78
CA ASN A 55 21.41 4.64 10.03
C ASN A 55 20.44 3.53 10.49
N ASP A 56 20.49 2.36 9.86
CA ASP A 56 19.61 1.24 10.24
C ASP A 56 20.00 0.61 11.57
N GLN A 57 21.29 0.60 11.91
CA GLN A 57 21.78 0.23 13.24
C GLN A 57 21.22 1.18 14.30
N TYR A 58 21.27 2.49 14.05
CA TYR A 58 20.72 3.52 14.93
C TYR A 58 19.21 3.38 15.09
N VAL A 59 18.49 3.21 13.97
CA VAL A 59 17.04 2.99 13.96
C VAL A 59 16.71 1.75 14.78
N LEU A 60 17.28 0.58 14.45
CA LEU A 60 17.02 -0.67 15.18
C LEU A 60 17.29 -0.53 16.68
N ALA A 61 18.45 0.02 17.06
CA ALA A 61 18.81 0.25 18.45
C ALA A 61 17.74 1.09 19.18
N ARG A 62 17.24 2.15 18.55
CA ARG A 62 16.20 3.02 19.13
C ARG A 62 14.89 2.31 19.45
N TYR A 63 14.51 1.27 18.71
CA TYR A 63 13.26 0.54 18.98
C TYR A 63 13.43 -0.70 19.85
N VAL A 64 14.60 -1.33 19.83
CA VAL A 64 14.85 -2.61 20.52
C VAL A 64 15.35 -2.40 21.95
N ILE A 65 16.17 -1.37 22.19
CA ILE A 65 16.87 -1.21 23.48
C ILE A 65 15.89 -1.16 24.64
N LEU A 66 14.81 -0.36 24.54
CA LEU A 66 13.86 -0.19 25.63
C LEU A 66 13.03 -1.47 25.91
N PRO A 67 12.44 -2.16 24.91
CA PRO A 67 11.82 -3.47 25.15
C PRO A 67 12.76 -4.51 25.75
N CYS A 68 14.01 -4.59 25.26
CA CYS A 68 15.02 -5.50 25.80
C CYS A 68 15.42 -5.17 27.24
N PHE A 69 15.51 -3.88 27.56
CA PHE A 69 15.74 -3.37 28.91
C PHE A 69 14.59 -3.76 29.84
N ASN A 70 13.34 -3.45 29.47
CA ASN A 70 12.16 -3.77 30.29
C ASN A 70 12.08 -5.28 30.55
N LEU A 71 12.21 -6.09 29.49
CA LEU A 71 12.12 -7.55 29.57
C LEU A 71 13.24 -8.14 30.44
N HIS A 72 14.44 -7.57 30.38
CA HIS A 72 15.56 -7.99 31.22
C HIS A 72 15.30 -7.74 32.70
N ASN A 73 14.84 -6.54 33.07
CA ASN A 73 14.55 -6.17 34.46
C ASN A 73 13.40 -7.00 35.04
N SER A 74 12.33 -7.20 34.26
CA SER A 74 11.18 -8.00 34.70
C SER A 74 11.54 -9.48 34.85
N TYR A 75 12.28 -10.06 33.91
CA TYR A 75 12.69 -11.46 34.00
C TYR A 75 13.66 -11.72 35.16
N PHE A 76 14.62 -10.82 35.39
CA PHE A 76 15.53 -10.91 36.54
C PHE A 76 14.73 -11.02 37.85
N SER A 77 13.74 -10.16 38.03
CA SER A 77 12.89 -10.13 39.23
C SER A 77 12.13 -11.44 39.44
N ILE A 78 11.53 -11.98 38.38
CA ILE A 78 10.76 -13.24 38.42
C ILE A 78 11.68 -14.44 38.67
N SER A 79 12.86 -14.46 38.07
CA SER A 79 13.85 -15.53 38.26
C SER A 79 14.29 -15.67 39.72
N LYS A 80 14.21 -14.57 40.48
CA LYS A 80 14.49 -14.50 41.92
C LYS A 80 13.24 -14.63 42.79
N LYS A 81 12.09 -14.98 42.18
CA LYS A 81 10.77 -15.15 42.84
C LYS A 81 10.20 -13.88 43.45
N TYR A 82 10.52 -12.73 42.89
CA TYR A 82 9.89 -11.46 43.26
C TYR A 82 8.71 -11.15 42.34
N ASP A 83 7.68 -10.54 42.92
CA ASP A 83 6.46 -10.06 42.26
C ASP A 83 6.54 -8.58 41.83
N THR A 84 7.62 -7.90 42.19
CA THR A 84 7.92 -6.50 41.84
C THR A 84 9.28 -6.37 41.16
N CYS A 85 9.48 -5.31 40.35
CA CYS A 85 10.78 -5.01 39.73
C CYS A 85 11.84 -4.70 40.79
N LEU A 86 12.90 -5.52 40.84
CA LEU A 86 14.02 -5.42 41.76
C LEU A 86 15.32 -5.40 40.98
N GLN A 87 16.19 -4.46 41.30
CA GLN A 87 17.54 -4.40 40.76
C GLN A 87 18.45 -5.44 41.45
N PRO A 88 19.56 -5.87 40.83
CA PRO A 88 20.41 -6.92 41.38
C PRO A 88 21.08 -6.61 42.73
N ASP A 89 21.22 -5.34 43.13
CA ASP A 89 21.69 -4.95 44.46
C ASP A 89 20.57 -4.86 45.51
N GLY A 90 19.34 -5.26 45.15
CA GLY A 90 18.17 -5.20 46.02
C GLY A 90 17.46 -3.85 46.03
N ALA A 91 17.90 -2.87 45.23
CA ALA A 91 17.16 -1.61 45.08
C ALA A 91 15.80 -1.88 44.43
N LYS A 92 14.72 -1.46 45.10
CA LYS A 92 13.36 -1.51 44.54
C LYS A 92 13.15 -0.32 43.61
N GLU A 93 12.48 -0.55 42.49
CA GLU A 93 11.92 0.55 41.71
C GLU A 93 10.75 1.21 42.47
N PRO A 94 10.49 2.51 42.27
CA PRO A 94 9.42 3.23 42.97
C PRO A 94 8.07 2.51 42.87
N THR A 95 7.35 2.42 44.00
CA THR A 95 6.04 1.76 44.12
C THR A 95 4.94 2.51 43.36
N GLU A 96 3.80 1.84 43.10
CA GLU A 96 2.67 2.34 42.29
C GLU A 96 2.16 3.75 42.62
N GLU A 97 2.45 4.28 43.80
CA GLU A 97 2.06 5.63 44.24
C GLU A 97 2.99 6.75 43.75
N ASP A 98 4.21 6.43 43.28
CA ASP A 98 5.16 7.40 42.76
C ASP A 98 4.97 7.59 41.24
N ARG A 99 4.61 8.81 40.85
CA ARG A 99 4.20 9.25 39.49
C ARG A 99 5.27 9.17 38.38
N HIS A 100 6.25 8.29 38.53
CA HIS A 100 7.23 7.92 37.50
C HIS A 100 7.09 6.43 37.20
N TYR A 101 6.05 6.11 36.44
CA TYR A 101 5.70 4.75 36.07
C TYR A 101 6.80 4.12 35.19
N SER A 102 7.62 3.23 35.77
CA SER A 102 8.55 2.40 35.01
C SER A 102 7.76 1.34 34.24
N PHE A 103 7.87 1.34 32.90
CA PHE A 103 7.22 0.32 32.06
C PHE A 103 7.67 -1.11 32.40
N ASP A 104 8.78 -1.26 33.12
CA ASP A 104 9.37 -2.52 33.57
C ASP A 104 8.43 -3.26 34.54
N VAL A 105 7.65 -2.53 35.33
CA VAL A 105 6.69 -3.09 36.29
C VAL A 105 5.51 -3.75 35.55
N LYS A 106 5.12 -3.25 34.36
CA LYS A 106 4.00 -3.83 33.57
C LYS A 106 4.31 -5.19 32.99
N ALA A 107 5.57 -5.49 32.71
CA ALA A 107 5.95 -6.76 32.11
C ALA A 107 6.03 -7.89 33.15
N VAL A 108 6.21 -7.58 34.45
CA VAL A 108 6.30 -8.59 35.51
C VAL A 108 5.02 -9.44 35.60
N GLY A 109 3.85 -8.81 35.71
CA GLY A 109 2.56 -9.53 35.83
C GLY A 109 2.27 -10.50 34.68
N PRO A 110 2.37 -10.10 33.40
CA PRO A 110 2.25 -10.99 32.24
C PRO A 110 3.24 -12.16 32.26
N LEU A 111 4.51 -11.90 32.57
CA LEU A 111 5.54 -12.94 32.59
C LEU A 111 5.29 -13.97 33.71
N ILE A 112 4.82 -13.54 34.89
CA ILE A 112 4.40 -14.44 35.98
C ILE A 112 3.19 -15.29 35.55
N ARG A 113 2.16 -14.66 34.97
CA ARG A 113 0.95 -15.38 34.50
C ARG A 113 1.28 -16.45 33.46
N CYS A 114 2.25 -16.17 32.60
CA CYS A 114 2.67 -17.08 31.53
C CYS A 114 3.71 -18.12 31.98
N GLN A 115 4.15 -18.12 33.24
CA GLN A 115 5.17 -19.04 33.77
C GLN A 115 6.44 -19.09 32.90
N ILE A 116 6.92 -17.92 32.46
CA ILE A 116 8.04 -17.81 31.53
C ILE A 116 9.33 -18.37 32.14
N GLU A 117 9.93 -19.35 31.48
CA GLU A 117 11.24 -19.89 31.84
C GLU A 117 12.36 -19.22 31.02
N LEU A 118 13.62 -19.59 31.31
CA LEU A 118 14.80 -19.00 30.67
C LEU A 118 14.77 -19.11 29.15
N ILE A 119 14.24 -20.22 28.63
CA ILE A 119 14.16 -20.46 27.18
C ILE A 119 13.12 -19.52 26.55
N GLU A 120 11.92 -19.38 27.12
CA GLU A 120 10.92 -18.45 26.58
C GLU A 120 11.36 -16.99 26.72
N TYR A 121 12.06 -16.61 27.79
CA TYR A 121 12.65 -15.27 27.92
C TYR A 121 13.66 -14.98 26.80
N ILE A 122 14.59 -15.90 26.54
CA ILE A 122 15.58 -15.74 25.47
C ILE A 122 14.89 -15.63 24.11
N LEU A 123 13.84 -16.43 23.87
CA LEU A 123 13.04 -16.36 22.65
C LEU A 123 12.28 -15.03 22.53
N LEU A 124 11.63 -14.56 23.59
CA LEU A 124 10.95 -13.26 23.61
C LEU A 124 11.91 -12.11 23.32
N LYS A 125 13.11 -12.14 23.91
CA LYS A 125 14.15 -11.13 23.68
C LYS A 125 14.68 -11.16 22.23
N ALA A 126 14.79 -12.36 21.64
CA ALA A 126 15.14 -12.51 20.21
C ALA A 126 13.99 -12.12 19.26
N ILE A 127 12.73 -12.34 19.65
CA ILE A 127 11.54 -11.91 18.91
C ILE A 127 11.46 -10.38 18.87
N CYS A 128 11.73 -9.70 19.99
CA CYS A 128 11.83 -8.24 20.05
C CYS A 128 12.83 -7.66 19.04
N ILE A 129 13.85 -8.43 18.64
CA ILE A 129 14.88 -8.04 17.68
C ILE A 129 14.48 -8.37 16.24
N SER A 130 13.71 -9.45 16.02
CA SER A 130 13.38 -9.99 14.69
C SER A 130 12.01 -9.57 14.15
N GLN A 131 11.07 -9.18 15.02
CA GLN A 131 9.72 -8.76 14.64
C GLN A 131 9.46 -7.29 15.00
N LEU A 132 10.01 -6.38 14.21
CA LEU A 132 9.80 -4.95 14.43
C LEU A 132 8.87 -4.31 13.41
N GLN A 133 7.65 -4.03 13.84
CA GLN A 133 6.88 -2.91 13.32
C GLN A 133 7.40 -1.62 13.99
N LEU A 134 8.01 -0.74 13.19
CA LEU A 134 8.59 0.53 13.63
C LEU A 134 7.51 1.52 14.12
N ARG A 135 7.12 1.44 15.41
CA ARG A 135 6.14 2.37 16.04
C ARG A 135 6.62 2.96 17.37
N CYS A 136 7.67 3.78 17.35
CA CYS A 136 8.20 4.46 18.52
C CYS A 136 7.40 5.76 18.73
N GLN A 137 6.84 5.94 19.91
CA GLN A 137 6.05 7.13 20.25
C GLN A 137 6.87 8.42 20.11
N SER A 138 8.16 8.40 20.48
CA SER A 138 9.07 9.54 20.28
C SER A 138 9.34 9.84 18.80
N CYS A 139 9.58 8.80 17.97
CA CYS A 139 9.74 8.99 16.52
C CYS A 139 8.46 9.52 15.87
N ARG A 140 7.31 8.98 16.28
CA ARG A 140 5.99 9.42 15.81
C ARG A 140 5.73 10.87 16.21
N TYR A 141 6.01 11.24 17.45
CA TYR A 141 5.84 12.60 17.95
C TYR A 141 6.76 13.59 17.21
N LYS A 142 8.05 13.25 17.02
CA LYS A 142 8.96 14.07 16.22
C LYS A 142 8.42 14.28 14.80
N LYS A 143 7.93 13.23 14.16
CA LYS A 143 7.33 13.31 12.82
C LYS A 143 6.05 14.15 12.82
N CYS A 144 5.23 14.09 13.86
CA CYS A 144 4.05 14.93 14.04
C CYS A 144 4.42 16.43 14.08
N ILE A 145 5.48 16.78 14.82
CA ILE A 145 6.00 18.15 14.85
C ILE A 145 6.58 18.56 13.49
N GLU A 146 7.37 17.70 12.85
CA GLU A 146 7.96 17.95 11.52
C GLU A 146 6.88 18.20 10.43
N VAL A 147 5.67 17.65 10.58
CA VAL A 147 4.54 17.90 9.66
C VAL A 147 3.59 19.01 10.14
N GLY A 148 4.00 19.78 11.16
CA GLY A 148 3.28 20.98 11.62
C GLY A 148 2.15 20.75 12.63
N MET A 149 2.13 19.61 13.34
CA MET A 149 1.21 19.45 14.48
C MET A 149 1.61 20.36 15.63
N ASN A 150 0.62 21.00 16.25
CA ASN A 150 0.83 21.87 17.41
C ASN A 150 1.13 21.04 18.67
N SER A 151 2.37 21.10 19.15
CA SER A 151 2.84 20.47 20.38
C SER A 151 2.04 20.86 21.63
N LYS A 152 1.37 22.03 21.61
CA LYS A 152 0.57 22.56 22.73
C LYS A 152 -0.86 22.00 22.82
N ALA A 153 -1.28 21.21 21.82
CA ALA A 153 -2.59 20.54 21.84
C ALA A 153 -2.56 19.18 22.56
N LEU A 154 -1.39 18.76 23.06
CA LEU A 154 -1.28 17.59 23.93
C LEU A 154 -1.94 17.89 25.28
N GLU A 155 -2.93 17.08 25.65
CA GLU A 155 -3.46 17.04 27.01
C GLU A 155 -2.39 16.47 27.94
N LEU A 156 -1.61 17.36 28.55
CA LEU A 156 -0.57 17.03 29.51
C LEU A 156 -1.06 17.30 30.93
N ASN A 157 -0.67 16.43 31.85
CA ASN A 157 -0.91 16.57 33.27
C ASN A 157 -0.02 17.70 33.83
N GLU A 158 -0.38 18.32 34.95
CA GLU A 158 0.37 19.45 35.53
C GLU A 158 1.86 19.11 35.77
N THR A 159 2.17 17.87 36.15
CA THR A 159 3.54 17.38 36.33
C THR A 159 4.33 17.27 35.01
N GLU A 160 3.66 16.99 33.90
CA GLU A 160 4.29 16.82 32.58
C GLU A 160 4.60 18.18 31.93
N LYS A 161 3.78 19.21 32.24
CA LYS A 161 4.01 20.60 31.83
C LYS A 161 5.26 21.22 32.47
N GLU A 162 5.62 20.76 33.67
CA GLU A 162 6.77 21.27 34.42
C GLU A 162 8.10 20.62 34.02
N ALA A 163 8.08 19.52 33.25
CA ALA A 163 9.26 18.79 32.84
C ALA A 163 10.21 19.67 32.00
N LEU A 164 11.48 19.76 32.43
CA LEU A 164 12.52 20.58 31.80
C LEU A 164 12.70 20.27 30.29
N ASN A 165 12.45 19.03 29.89
CA ASN A 165 12.55 18.56 28.52
C ASN A 165 11.46 19.17 27.61
N PHE A 166 10.26 19.40 28.14
CA PHE A 166 9.16 20.04 27.41
C PHE A 166 9.39 21.55 27.29
N LYS A 167 9.92 22.19 28.34
CA LYS A 167 10.29 23.63 28.30
C LYS A 167 11.35 23.92 27.22
N LYS A 168 12.37 23.06 27.11
CA LYS A 168 13.39 23.17 26.04
C LYS A 168 12.81 22.95 24.62
N LEU A 169 11.84 22.05 24.46
CA LEU A 169 11.15 21.84 23.18
C LEU A 169 10.29 23.04 22.77
N ALA A 170 9.62 23.68 23.73
CA ALA A 170 8.81 24.89 23.49
C ALA A 170 9.67 26.14 23.19
N GLU A 171 10.92 26.17 23.63
CA GLU A 171 11.87 27.26 23.36
C GLU A 171 12.48 27.17 21.94
N VAL A 172 12.75 25.96 21.43
CA VAL A 172 13.27 25.74 20.06
C VAL A 172 12.27 26.20 18.99
N GLU A 173 10.95 26.14 19.25
CA GLU A 173 9.91 26.62 18.31
C GLU A 173 9.90 28.16 18.17
N LYS A 174 10.45 28.93 19.13
CA LYS A 174 10.47 30.40 19.03
C LYS A 174 11.48 30.93 18.02
N GLU A 175 12.50 30.16 17.66
CA GLU A 175 13.56 30.60 16.74
C GLU A 175 13.26 30.30 15.25
N GLN A 176 12.22 29.52 14.95
CA GLN A 176 11.84 29.16 13.57
C GLN A 176 10.64 29.94 13.01
N LEU A 177 10.44 31.20 13.43
CA LEU A 177 9.47 32.09 12.78
C LEU A 177 10.00 32.56 11.41
N GLU A 178 9.83 31.71 10.39
CA GLU A 178 9.68 32.20 9.02
C GLU A 178 8.25 32.74 8.83
N PHE A 179 8.16 33.87 8.14
CA PHE A 179 6.96 34.67 7.93
C PHE A 179 5.72 33.83 7.57
N PRO A 180 4.56 34.01 8.24
CA PRO A 180 3.36 33.31 7.88
C PRO A 180 2.82 33.85 6.56
N THR A 181 3.05 33.11 5.49
CA THR A 181 2.21 33.22 4.31
C THR A 181 0.80 32.83 4.74
N ILE A 182 -0.20 33.69 4.51
CA ILE A 182 -1.60 33.39 4.80
C ILE A 182 -1.98 32.13 4.02
N GLN A 183 -1.95 30.98 4.69
CA GLN A 183 -2.43 29.73 4.14
C GLN A 183 -3.89 29.65 4.52
N ALA A 184 -4.77 29.75 3.51
CA ALA A 184 -6.20 29.60 3.71
C ALA A 184 -6.45 28.30 4.51
N ILE A 185 -7.17 28.41 5.63
CA ILE A 185 -7.60 27.24 6.41
C ILE A 185 -8.64 26.50 5.56
N ILE A 186 -8.17 25.63 4.67
CA ILE A 186 -9.04 24.69 3.97
C ILE A 186 -9.35 23.59 4.97
N SER A 187 -10.61 23.52 5.44
CA SER A 187 -11.05 22.46 6.33
C SER A 187 -10.75 21.08 5.71
N LYS A 188 -10.48 20.06 6.53
CA LYS A 188 -10.26 18.69 6.03
C LYS A 188 -11.43 18.19 5.19
N GLU A 189 -12.64 18.65 5.51
CA GLU A 189 -13.84 18.41 4.71
C GLU A 189 -13.78 19.06 3.31
N ASN A 190 -13.32 20.30 3.21
CA ASN A 190 -13.11 20.96 1.92
C ASN A 190 -11.99 20.29 1.10
N GLN A 191 -10.97 19.74 1.75
CA GLN A 191 -9.92 18.95 1.09
C GLN A 191 -10.49 17.64 0.55
N ASN A 192 -11.25 16.89 1.36
CA ASN A 192 -11.90 15.65 0.96
C ASN A 192 -12.85 15.88 -0.22
N LYS A 193 -13.64 16.96 -0.16
CA LYS A 193 -14.55 17.35 -1.24
C LYS A 193 -13.79 17.67 -2.53
N THR A 194 -12.72 18.46 -2.46
CA THR A 194 -11.88 18.76 -3.64
C THR A 194 -11.34 17.49 -4.30
N ILE A 195 -10.92 16.49 -3.51
CA ILE A 195 -10.45 15.20 -4.02
C ILE A 195 -11.57 14.46 -4.75
N ILE A 196 -12.76 14.38 -4.14
CA ILE A 196 -13.93 13.73 -4.74
C ILE A 196 -14.32 14.44 -6.03
N ASP A 197 -14.42 15.77 -6.03
CA ASP A 197 -14.79 16.58 -7.20
C ASP A 197 -13.80 16.38 -8.36
N MET A 198 -12.50 16.33 -8.07
CA MET A 198 -11.45 16.05 -9.05
C MET A 198 -11.57 14.65 -9.65
N LEU A 199 -11.79 13.62 -8.81
CA LEU A 199 -11.98 12.24 -9.27
C LEU A 199 -13.28 12.08 -10.09
N CYS A 200 -14.37 12.75 -9.68
CA CYS A 200 -15.62 12.81 -10.43
C CYS A 200 -15.40 13.42 -11.82
N TYR A 201 -14.71 14.56 -11.89
CA TYR A 201 -14.38 15.22 -13.16
C TYR A 201 -13.55 14.31 -14.08
N LEU A 202 -12.56 13.63 -13.50
CA LEU A 202 -11.72 12.69 -14.24
C LEU A 202 -12.52 11.52 -14.80
N GLU A 203 -13.44 10.95 -14.02
CA GLU A 203 -14.29 9.86 -14.48
C GLU A 203 -15.24 10.31 -15.60
N LEU A 204 -15.80 11.52 -15.53
CA LEU A 204 -16.58 12.12 -16.61
C LEU A 204 -15.76 12.26 -17.90
N LYS A 205 -14.50 12.70 -17.81
CA LYS A 205 -13.61 12.81 -18.96
C LYS A 205 -13.25 11.46 -19.57
N ILE A 206 -13.10 10.43 -18.74
CA ILE A 206 -12.89 9.05 -19.20
C ILE A 206 -14.12 8.53 -19.93
N ASP A 207 -15.32 8.72 -19.37
CA ASP A 207 -16.56 8.30 -20.03
C ASP A 207 -16.73 9.03 -21.37
N GLN A 208 -16.47 10.34 -21.43
CA GLN A 208 -16.45 11.12 -22.67
C GLN A 208 -15.45 10.54 -23.69
N PHE A 209 -14.23 10.24 -23.26
CA PHE A 209 -13.19 9.66 -24.12
C PHE A 209 -13.57 8.30 -24.69
N LYS A 210 -14.16 7.42 -23.88
CA LYS A 210 -14.65 6.10 -24.31
C LYS A 210 -15.80 6.19 -25.30
N ASN A 211 -16.70 7.16 -25.15
CA ASN A 211 -17.81 7.39 -26.06
C ASN A 211 -17.41 8.16 -27.33
N SER A 212 -16.22 8.75 -27.36
CA SER A 212 -15.78 9.59 -28.48
C SER A 212 -15.45 8.79 -29.74
N ALA A 213 -15.42 9.49 -30.88
CA ALA A 213 -14.99 8.94 -32.17
C ALA A 213 -13.49 8.60 -32.23
N TYR A 214 -12.70 8.88 -31.17
CA TYR A 214 -11.28 8.52 -31.11
C TYR A 214 -11.08 7.00 -31.21
N ASN A 215 -10.50 6.51 -32.30
CA ASN A 215 -10.17 5.08 -32.47
C ASN A 215 -8.65 4.94 -32.69
N PRO A 216 -7.91 4.25 -31.80
CA PRO A 216 -6.46 4.12 -31.94
C PRO A 216 -6.07 3.40 -33.23
N LEU A 217 -4.97 3.86 -33.83
CA LEU A 217 -4.39 3.20 -35.00
C LEU A 217 -3.53 2.01 -34.56
N VAL A 218 -3.18 1.15 -35.51
CA VAL A 218 -2.30 -0.02 -35.26
C VAL A 218 -1.00 0.37 -34.58
N ILE A 219 -0.41 1.47 -35.04
CA ILE A 219 0.84 2.01 -34.50
C ILE A 219 0.72 2.41 -33.02
N ASP A 220 -0.49 2.74 -32.53
CA ASP A 220 -0.70 3.03 -31.12
C ASP A 220 -0.65 1.77 -30.26
N TYR A 221 -1.07 0.63 -30.80
CA TYR A 221 -1.00 -0.66 -30.10
C TYR A 221 0.41 -1.27 -30.11
N MET A 222 1.27 -0.84 -31.04
CA MET A 222 2.66 -1.29 -31.14
C MET A 222 3.61 -0.60 -30.15
N LYS A 223 3.14 0.46 -29.46
CA LYS A 223 3.95 1.21 -28.50
C LYS A 223 4.27 0.38 -27.26
N THR A 224 5.40 0.66 -26.63
CA THR A 224 5.74 0.13 -25.30
C THR A 224 4.92 0.82 -24.20
N THR A 225 4.89 0.22 -23.01
CA THR A 225 4.30 0.85 -21.82
C THR A 225 5.03 2.16 -21.50
N GLU A 226 6.35 2.19 -21.65
CA GLU A 226 7.17 3.41 -21.47
C GLU A 226 6.73 4.53 -22.42
N GLU A 227 6.56 4.24 -23.71
CA GLU A 227 6.11 5.23 -24.70
C GLU A 227 4.70 5.74 -24.39
N LEU A 228 3.80 4.87 -23.93
CA LEU A 228 2.43 5.26 -23.55
C LEU A 228 2.39 6.13 -22.28
N VAL A 229 3.28 5.85 -21.31
CA VAL A 229 3.41 6.61 -20.07
C VAL A 229 4.01 8.00 -20.35
N THR A 230 5.09 8.07 -21.14
CA THR A 230 5.85 9.30 -21.38
C THR A 230 5.21 10.24 -22.41
N ARG A 231 4.43 9.73 -23.36
CA ARG A 231 3.76 10.59 -24.35
C ARG A 231 2.75 11.54 -23.68
N LYS A 232 2.48 12.67 -24.34
CA LYS A 232 1.42 13.60 -23.93
C LYS A 232 0.08 12.87 -23.81
N SER A 233 -0.72 13.23 -22.79
CA SER A 233 -2.03 12.61 -22.61
C SER A 233 -2.98 12.93 -23.77
N ILE A 234 -3.77 11.92 -24.14
CA ILE A 234 -4.73 11.99 -25.26
C ILE A 234 -6.18 12.11 -24.81
N LEU A 235 -6.47 12.18 -23.51
CA LEU A 235 -7.85 12.25 -23.00
C LEU A 235 -8.61 13.46 -23.54
N CYS A 236 -7.93 14.60 -23.74
CA CYS A 236 -8.53 15.81 -24.28
C CYS A 236 -8.95 15.72 -25.76
N LEU A 237 -8.51 14.70 -26.51
CA LEU A 237 -8.97 14.52 -27.89
C LEU A 237 -10.49 14.29 -27.97
N ALA A 238 -11.09 13.78 -26.89
CA ALA A 238 -12.53 13.61 -26.77
C ALA A 238 -13.31 14.92 -26.89
N ASP A 239 -12.69 16.06 -26.55
CA ASP A 239 -13.33 17.38 -26.61
C ASP A 239 -13.52 17.87 -28.05
N HIS A 240 -12.83 17.27 -29.02
CA HIS A 240 -12.86 17.67 -30.42
C HIS A 240 -13.50 16.64 -31.36
N LEU A 241 -13.52 15.36 -30.97
CA LEU A 241 -13.90 14.27 -31.89
C LEU A 241 -15.39 13.91 -31.88
N GLY A 242 -16.18 14.42 -30.94
CA GLY A 242 -17.61 14.09 -30.82
C GLY A 242 -17.87 12.61 -30.51
N PRO A 243 -19.14 12.17 -30.42
CA PRO A 243 -19.48 10.77 -30.16
C PRO A 243 -19.15 9.86 -31.37
N MET A 244 -18.89 8.58 -31.11
CA MET A 244 -18.65 7.59 -32.17
C MET A 244 -19.91 7.41 -33.04
N SER A 245 -19.76 7.55 -34.35
CA SER A 245 -20.85 7.36 -35.30
C SER A 245 -21.22 5.89 -35.44
N GLY A 246 -22.53 5.59 -35.51
CA GLY A 246 -23.02 4.22 -35.71
C GLY A 246 -23.08 3.35 -34.44
N TRP A 247 -23.05 3.96 -33.25
CA TRP A 247 -23.36 3.29 -31.98
C TRP A 247 -24.82 3.50 -31.59
N PRO A 248 -25.47 2.52 -30.92
CA PRO A 248 -24.95 1.20 -30.56
C PRO A 248 -24.85 0.23 -31.75
N ILE A 249 -23.94 -0.73 -31.67
CA ILE A 249 -23.69 -1.77 -32.68
C ILE A 249 -24.64 -2.95 -32.44
N ASN A 250 -25.60 -3.13 -33.33
CA ASN A 250 -26.55 -4.25 -33.30
C ASN A 250 -26.12 -5.40 -34.23
N ARG A 251 -24.88 -5.88 -34.08
CA ARG A 251 -24.36 -7.00 -34.88
C ARG A 251 -24.11 -8.22 -34.00
N LYS A 252 -24.70 -9.36 -34.37
CA LYS A 252 -24.33 -10.65 -33.78
C LYS A 252 -23.02 -11.13 -34.38
N VAL A 253 -22.06 -11.45 -33.52
CA VAL A 253 -20.78 -12.06 -33.88
C VAL A 253 -20.81 -13.51 -33.40
N GLU A 254 -20.56 -14.45 -34.30
CA GLU A 254 -20.48 -15.88 -33.94
C GLU A 254 -19.21 -16.16 -33.12
N LEU A 255 -19.29 -17.14 -32.23
CA LEU A 255 -18.13 -17.56 -31.42
C LEU A 255 -17.07 -18.21 -32.33
N PRO A 256 -15.82 -17.70 -32.34
CA PRO A 256 -14.76 -18.33 -33.12
C PRO A 256 -14.44 -19.75 -32.62
N LYS A 257 -14.06 -20.64 -33.52
CA LYS A 257 -13.77 -22.06 -33.26
C LYS A 257 -12.44 -22.29 -32.53
N VAL A 258 -11.41 -21.53 -32.87
CA VAL A 258 -10.04 -21.70 -32.36
C VAL A 258 -9.83 -20.92 -31.08
N SER A 259 -10.04 -19.60 -31.10
CA SER A 259 -9.82 -18.74 -29.93
C SER A 259 -10.90 -18.95 -28.86
N ARG A 260 -12.13 -19.29 -29.28
CA ARG A 260 -13.32 -19.28 -28.42
C ARG A 260 -13.49 -17.94 -27.66
N MET A 261 -13.07 -16.84 -28.29
CA MET A 261 -13.28 -15.48 -27.81
C MET A 261 -13.68 -14.59 -28.98
N ARG A 262 -14.81 -13.88 -28.90
CA ARG A 262 -15.28 -13.02 -30.01
C ARG A 262 -14.33 -11.85 -30.30
N ASP A 263 -13.55 -11.47 -29.31
CA ASP A 263 -12.64 -10.33 -29.35
C ASP A 263 -11.25 -10.72 -29.88
N VAL A 264 -11.00 -12.03 -30.01
CA VAL A 264 -9.77 -12.59 -30.56
C VAL A 264 -10.16 -13.37 -31.82
N PRO A 265 -10.03 -12.79 -33.03
CA PRO A 265 -10.45 -13.45 -34.25
C PRO A 265 -9.67 -14.75 -34.50
N ASP A 266 -10.36 -15.76 -35.02
CA ASP A 266 -9.74 -16.93 -35.65
C ASP A 266 -9.12 -16.48 -36.98
N ILE A 267 -7.98 -15.79 -36.94
CA ILE A 267 -7.29 -15.43 -38.16
C ILE A 267 -6.69 -16.70 -38.75
N ASP A 268 -7.33 -17.24 -39.80
CA ASP A 268 -6.71 -18.21 -40.70
C ASP A 268 -5.71 -17.45 -41.58
N MET A 269 -4.54 -17.14 -41.02
CA MET A 269 -3.48 -16.39 -41.70
C MET A 269 -2.77 -17.27 -42.74
N LYS A 270 -3.53 -17.91 -43.63
CA LYS A 270 -3.00 -18.36 -44.91
C LYS A 270 -2.65 -17.11 -45.70
N TYR A 271 -1.36 -16.76 -45.65
CA TYR A 271 -0.70 -15.75 -46.46
C TYR A 271 -1.24 -15.77 -47.90
N SER A 272 -2.20 -14.91 -48.18
CA SER A 272 -2.53 -14.50 -49.54
C SER A 272 -1.76 -13.22 -49.83
N GLY A 273 -0.43 -13.36 -49.92
CA GLY A 273 0.50 -12.37 -50.47
C GLY A 273 0.78 -11.10 -49.63
N PRO A 274 1.96 -10.47 -49.79
CA PRO A 274 2.21 -9.13 -49.28
C PRO A 274 1.61 -8.04 -50.18
N PRO A 275 1.13 -6.90 -49.63
CA PRO A 275 0.87 -6.65 -48.21
C PRO A 275 -0.65 -6.76 -47.99
N ALA A 276 -1.13 -7.94 -47.62
CA ALA A 276 -2.48 -8.08 -47.07
C ALA A 276 -2.57 -7.19 -45.81
N ARG A 277 -3.24 -6.04 -45.94
CA ARG A 277 -3.51 -5.14 -44.82
C ARG A 277 -4.39 -5.91 -43.83
N PRO A 278 -4.08 -5.89 -42.52
CA PRO A 278 -4.98 -6.51 -41.55
C PRO A 278 -6.33 -5.78 -41.65
N ILE A 279 -7.41 -6.52 -41.91
CA ILE A 279 -8.76 -5.99 -41.85
C ILE A 279 -9.05 -5.79 -40.36
N PHE A 280 -8.73 -4.61 -39.84
CA PHE A 280 -9.15 -4.23 -38.50
C PHE A 280 -10.66 -4.00 -38.48
N SER A 281 -11.21 -4.11 -37.27
CA SER A 281 -12.61 -3.86 -36.97
C SER A 281 -13.13 -2.63 -37.72
N PRO A 282 -14.41 -2.63 -38.17
CA PRO A 282 -15.03 -1.49 -38.84
C PRO A 282 -14.70 -0.16 -38.14
N ALA A 283 -14.65 0.94 -38.88
CA ALA A 283 -14.22 2.25 -38.34
C ALA A 283 -14.97 2.67 -37.05
N ASN A 284 -16.22 2.20 -36.89
CA ASN A 284 -17.07 2.41 -35.73
C ASN A 284 -16.92 1.34 -34.63
N GLN A 285 -15.90 0.47 -34.64
CA GLN A 285 -15.69 -0.55 -33.60
C GLN A 285 -14.30 -0.37 -32.98
N LYS A 286 -14.26 -0.36 -31.64
CA LYS A 286 -13.02 -0.28 -30.87
C LYS A 286 -12.56 -1.69 -30.49
N MET A 287 -11.24 -1.88 -30.42
CA MET A 287 -10.67 -3.07 -29.77
C MET A 287 -10.70 -2.85 -28.26
N TRP A 288 -11.82 -3.17 -27.61
CA TRP A 288 -12.11 -2.76 -26.23
C TRP A 288 -11.07 -3.17 -25.21
N MET A 289 -10.49 -4.36 -25.32
CA MET A 289 -9.40 -4.79 -24.43
C MET A 289 -8.23 -3.79 -24.45
N PHE A 290 -7.68 -3.51 -25.64
CA PHE A 290 -6.55 -2.59 -25.79
C PHE A 290 -6.93 -1.14 -25.50
N PHE A 291 -8.11 -0.73 -25.94
CA PHE A 291 -8.62 0.62 -25.70
C PHE A 291 -8.79 0.90 -24.20
N ASN A 292 -9.37 -0.04 -23.45
CA ASN A 292 -9.60 0.12 -22.01
C ASN A 292 -8.28 0.09 -21.22
N MET A 293 -7.31 -0.73 -21.62
CA MET A 293 -5.95 -0.70 -21.05
C MET A 293 -5.29 0.65 -21.27
N MET A 294 -5.24 1.14 -22.51
CA MET A 294 -4.68 2.48 -22.81
C MET A 294 -5.41 3.58 -22.06
N THR A 295 -6.74 3.53 -21.98
CA THR A 295 -7.54 4.50 -21.22
C THR A 295 -7.17 4.49 -19.73
N THR A 296 -6.83 3.32 -19.19
CA THR A 296 -6.38 3.18 -17.80
C THR A 296 -4.97 3.76 -17.59
N ILE A 297 -4.07 3.60 -18.56
CA ILE A 297 -2.75 4.25 -18.53
C ILE A 297 -2.91 5.78 -18.59
N GLU A 298 -3.80 6.26 -19.46
CA GLU A 298 -4.13 7.69 -19.55
C GLU A 298 -4.77 8.23 -18.26
N TYR A 299 -5.61 7.44 -17.59
CA TYR A 299 -6.12 7.73 -16.25
C TYR A 299 -4.98 7.84 -15.23
N ALA A 300 -4.02 6.91 -15.21
CA ALA A 300 -2.91 6.97 -14.27
C ALA A 300 -2.07 8.26 -14.45
N LYS A 301 -1.87 8.69 -15.70
CA LYS A 301 -1.09 9.90 -16.05
C LYS A 301 -1.70 11.21 -15.54
N THR A 302 -2.98 11.25 -15.19
CA THR A 302 -3.60 12.47 -14.65
C THR A 302 -3.27 12.69 -13.18
N PHE A 303 -2.69 11.71 -12.48
CA PHE A 303 -2.33 11.85 -11.08
C PHE A 303 -0.95 12.48 -10.93
N ASN A 304 -0.89 13.60 -10.22
CA ASN A 304 0.36 14.35 -10.00
C ASN A 304 1.45 13.55 -9.29
N PHE A 305 1.09 12.52 -8.52
CA PHE A 305 2.09 11.67 -7.86
C PHE A 305 2.92 10.85 -8.87
N LEU A 306 2.35 10.50 -10.03
CA LEU A 306 3.05 9.71 -11.03
C LEU A 306 4.29 10.45 -11.56
N GLN A 307 4.18 11.78 -11.71
CA GLN A 307 5.30 12.65 -12.10
C GLN A 307 6.41 12.75 -11.05
N LYS A 308 6.13 12.36 -9.79
CA LYS A 308 7.12 12.33 -8.70
C LYS A 308 7.86 11.00 -8.62
N LEU A 309 7.43 10.00 -9.38
CA LEU A 309 8.09 8.70 -9.46
C LEU A 309 9.13 8.72 -10.57
N ASP A 310 10.21 7.97 -10.39
CA ASP A 310 11.15 7.70 -11.47
C ASP A 310 10.47 6.86 -12.56
N LEU A 311 10.96 6.97 -13.80
CA LEU A 311 10.31 6.34 -14.96
C LEU A 311 10.10 4.83 -14.78
N ASN A 312 11.07 4.13 -14.20
CA ASN A 312 10.94 2.70 -13.92
C ASN A 312 9.79 2.40 -12.92
N ASP A 313 9.67 3.19 -11.86
CA ASP A 313 8.58 3.05 -10.89
C ASP A 313 7.21 3.34 -11.52
N GLN A 314 7.14 4.32 -12.45
CA GLN A 314 5.93 4.60 -13.21
C GLN A 314 5.51 3.40 -14.06
N ILE A 315 6.45 2.82 -14.83
CA ILE A 315 6.20 1.66 -15.70
C ILE A 315 5.76 0.46 -14.86
N VAL A 316 6.48 0.17 -13.77
CA VAL A 316 6.17 -0.94 -12.85
C VAL A 316 4.77 -0.78 -12.23
N LEU A 317 4.45 0.41 -11.73
CA LEU A 317 3.14 0.69 -11.13
C LEU A 317 2.01 0.53 -12.16
N VAL A 318 2.16 1.15 -13.33
CA VAL A 318 1.17 1.10 -14.41
C VAL A 318 0.98 -0.34 -14.89
N GLY A 319 2.06 -1.09 -15.07
CA GLY A 319 2.03 -2.50 -15.46
C GLY A 319 1.17 -3.34 -14.52
N GLN A 320 1.36 -3.19 -13.21
CA GLN A 320 0.67 -4.00 -12.22
C GLN A 320 -0.75 -3.56 -11.90
N THR A 321 -1.13 -2.31 -12.19
CA THR A 321 -2.43 -1.75 -11.77
C THR A 321 -3.41 -1.55 -12.93
N THR A 322 -2.94 -1.64 -14.18
CA THR A 322 -3.77 -1.43 -15.37
C THR A 322 -4.94 -2.41 -15.43
N LEU A 323 -4.71 -3.72 -15.29
CA LEU A 323 -5.78 -4.71 -15.35
C LEU A 323 -6.79 -4.54 -14.22
N LEU A 324 -6.32 -4.32 -12.99
CA LEU A 324 -7.18 -4.09 -11.84
C LEU A 324 -8.13 -2.90 -12.06
N CYS A 325 -7.59 -1.75 -12.46
CA CYS A 325 -8.37 -0.54 -12.68
C CYS A 325 -9.32 -0.69 -13.89
N MET A 326 -8.86 -1.35 -14.95
CA MET A 326 -9.67 -1.67 -16.13
C MET A 326 -10.87 -2.55 -15.76
N ASN A 327 -10.65 -3.63 -15.01
CA ASN A 327 -11.70 -4.57 -14.62
C ASN A 327 -12.75 -3.91 -13.72
N LEU A 328 -12.30 -3.10 -12.76
CA LEU A 328 -13.20 -2.34 -11.89
C LEU A 328 -14.05 -1.37 -12.70
N HIS A 329 -13.43 -0.62 -13.61
CA HIS A 329 -14.14 0.33 -14.45
C HIS A 329 -15.14 -0.34 -15.40
N ASN A 330 -14.76 -1.42 -16.08
CA ASN A 330 -15.67 -2.15 -16.98
C ASN A 330 -16.85 -2.76 -16.22
N SER A 331 -16.60 -3.33 -15.04
CA SER A 331 -17.66 -3.92 -14.23
C SER A 331 -18.61 -2.84 -13.68
N TYR A 332 -18.06 -1.72 -13.20
CA TYR A 332 -18.87 -0.60 -12.72
C TYR A 332 -19.69 0.06 -13.85
N TYR A 333 -19.15 0.16 -15.07
CA TYR A 333 -19.87 0.67 -16.23
C TYR A 333 -21.18 -0.09 -16.48
N ALA A 334 -21.15 -1.42 -16.37
CA ALA A 334 -22.33 -2.27 -16.49
C ALA A 334 -23.26 -2.13 -15.28
N VAL A 335 -22.73 -2.23 -14.06
CA VAL A 335 -23.51 -2.19 -12.81
C VAL A 335 -24.25 -0.87 -12.64
N SER A 336 -23.60 0.26 -12.91
CA SER A 336 -24.21 1.60 -12.85
C SER A 336 -25.39 1.76 -13.82
N ARG A 337 -25.47 0.93 -14.87
CA ARG A 337 -26.56 0.88 -15.85
C ARG A 337 -27.55 -0.25 -15.57
N LYS A 338 -27.48 -0.88 -14.39
CA LYS A 338 -28.31 -2.03 -13.98
C LYS A 338 -28.19 -3.23 -14.93
N MET A 339 -27.02 -3.41 -15.52
CA MET A 339 -26.72 -4.54 -16.39
C MET A 339 -25.93 -5.59 -15.61
N GLU A 340 -26.36 -6.84 -15.67
CA GLU A 340 -25.69 -7.99 -15.02
C GLU A 340 -24.69 -8.70 -15.95
N LYS A 341 -24.20 -7.98 -16.97
CA LYS A 341 -23.37 -8.54 -18.05
C LYS A 341 -22.25 -7.57 -18.42
N CYS A 342 -21.15 -8.09 -18.95
CA CYS A 342 -20.04 -7.28 -19.43
C CYS A 342 -20.48 -6.50 -20.69
N MET A 343 -20.73 -5.21 -20.54
CA MET A 343 -21.21 -4.34 -21.61
C MET A 343 -20.21 -3.22 -21.90
N HIS A 344 -20.08 -2.88 -23.17
CA HIS A 344 -19.28 -1.75 -23.62
C HIS A 344 -20.15 -0.56 -24.08
N PRO A 345 -19.57 0.65 -24.16
CA PRO A 345 -20.26 1.84 -24.67
C PRO A 345 -20.90 1.74 -26.05
N ASP A 346 -20.39 0.86 -26.91
CA ASP A 346 -20.98 0.59 -28.21
C ASP A 346 -22.19 -0.35 -28.16
N GLY A 347 -22.60 -0.78 -26.96
CA GLY A 347 -23.70 -1.72 -26.77
C GLY A 347 -23.33 -3.19 -26.97
N THR A 348 -22.07 -3.52 -27.24
CA THR A 348 -21.62 -4.91 -27.35
C THR A 348 -21.50 -5.58 -25.98
N GLU A 349 -21.92 -6.84 -25.90
CA GLU A 349 -21.67 -7.73 -24.75
C GLU A 349 -20.39 -8.52 -25.02
N GLN A 350 -19.30 -8.19 -24.31
CA GLN A 350 -17.99 -8.82 -24.50
C GLN A 350 -17.24 -8.98 -23.16
N PRO A 351 -16.87 -10.21 -22.76
CA PRO A 351 -17.33 -11.48 -23.34
C PRO A 351 -18.81 -11.75 -23.05
N GLN A 352 -19.41 -12.66 -23.83
CA GLN A 352 -20.74 -13.23 -23.55
C GLN A 352 -20.62 -14.52 -22.72
N ARG A 353 -21.74 -14.97 -22.14
CA ARG A 353 -21.80 -16.12 -21.21
C ARG A 353 -21.33 -17.46 -21.79
N ASP A 354 -21.35 -17.63 -23.10
CA ASP A 354 -20.90 -18.84 -23.80
C ASP A 354 -19.37 -18.87 -24.02
N GLU A 355 -18.66 -17.79 -23.72
CA GLU A 355 -17.21 -17.69 -23.82
C GLU A 355 -16.55 -18.23 -22.56
N TYR A 356 -15.53 -19.08 -22.72
CA TYR A 356 -14.93 -19.80 -21.59
C TYR A 356 -14.27 -18.87 -20.54
N HIS A 357 -13.83 -17.68 -20.97
CA HIS A 357 -13.19 -16.69 -20.11
C HIS A 357 -14.19 -15.73 -19.46
N TYR A 358 -15.49 -15.82 -19.77
CA TYR A 358 -16.54 -15.02 -19.16
C TYR A 358 -16.52 -15.07 -17.63
N PRO A 359 -16.41 -16.23 -16.96
CA PRO A 359 -16.40 -16.28 -15.49
C PRO A 359 -15.25 -15.48 -14.88
N VAL A 360 -14.14 -15.32 -15.60
CA VAL A 360 -12.98 -14.53 -15.15
C VAL A 360 -13.23 -13.04 -15.40
N VAL A 361 -13.71 -12.64 -16.59
CA VAL A 361 -13.94 -11.21 -16.88
C VAL A 361 -15.11 -10.62 -16.07
N SER A 362 -16.09 -11.44 -15.70
CA SER A 362 -17.27 -11.02 -14.93
C SER A 362 -17.11 -11.08 -13.41
N MET A 363 -15.93 -11.46 -12.88
CA MET A 363 -15.72 -11.71 -11.44
C MET A 363 -16.14 -10.56 -10.52
N ALA A 364 -15.89 -9.31 -10.94
CA ALA A 364 -16.21 -8.14 -10.14
C ALA A 364 -17.68 -7.68 -10.23
N LEU A 365 -18.49 -8.17 -11.20
CA LEU A 365 -19.90 -7.78 -11.32
C LEU A 365 -20.69 -8.14 -10.06
N ALA A 366 -20.65 -9.40 -9.63
CA ALA A 366 -21.47 -9.87 -8.52
C ALA A 366 -21.13 -9.18 -7.18
N PRO A 367 -19.85 -9.00 -6.79
CA PRO A 367 -19.50 -8.18 -5.62
C PRO A 367 -20.01 -6.74 -5.70
N LEU A 368 -19.84 -6.07 -6.85
CA LEU A 368 -20.29 -4.68 -7.02
C LEU A 368 -21.81 -4.55 -6.92
N ILE A 369 -22.57 -5.49 -7.49
CA ILE A 369 -24.04 -5.56 -7.39
C ILE A 369 -24.46 -5.81 -5.95
N ARG A 370 -23.89 -6.82 -5.28
CA ARG A 370 -24.24 -7.15 -3.89
C ARG A 370 -23.93 -6.00 -2.92
N CYS A 371 -22.83 -5.29 -3.15
CA CYS A 371 -22.47 -4.15 -2.34
C CYS A 371 -23.36 -2.94 -2.63
N ASP A 372 -24.13 -2.90 -3.72
CA ASP A 372 -24.80 -1.68 -4.19
C ASP A 372 -23.85 -0.47 -4.19
N ILE A 373 -22.73 -0.64 -4.90
CA ILE A 373 -21.63 0.33 -4.87
C ILE A 373 -22.07 1.70 -5.39
N GLN A 374 -21.76 2.75 -4.63
CA GLN A 374 -22.08 4.13 -4.99
C GLN A 374 -20.98 4.75 -5.85
N PRO A 375 -21.28 5.79 -6.66
CA PRO A 375 -20.30 6.41 -7.56
C PRO A 375 -19.05 6.94 -6.85
N ILE A 376 -19.21 7.56 -5.69
CA ILE A 376 -18.09 8.10 -4.89
C ILE A 376 -17.24 6.96 -4.33
N GLU A 377 -17.86 5.87 -3.86
CA GLU A 377 -17.15 4.68 -3.38
C GLU A 377 -16.34 4.05 -4.51
N TYR A 378 -16.91 3.96 -5.72
CA TYR A 378 -16.25 3.43 -6.91
C TYR A 378 -15.00 4.22 -7.31
N ILE A 379 -15.10 5.55 -7.47
CA ILE A 379 -13.95 6.36 -7.92
C ILE A 379 -12.81 6.34 -6.89
N LEU A 380 -13.14 6.35 -5.59
CA LEU A 380 -12.15 6.25 -4.52
C LEU A 380 -11.51 4.86 -4.49
N LEU A 381 -12.30 3.79 -4.65
CA LEU A 381 -11.78 2.43 -4.71
C LEU A 381 -10.83 2.23 -5.90
N LYS A 382 -11.15 2.82 -7.06
CA LYS A 382 -10.30 2.81 -8.26
C LYS A 382 -8.99 3.57 -8.02
N ALA A 383 -9.02 4.73 -7.36
CA ALA A 383 -7.81 5.46 -6.96
C ALA A 383 -6.96 4.67 -5.95
N ILE A 384 -7.57 4.04 -4.94
CA ILE A 384 -6.88 3.17 -3.98
C ILE A 384 -6.24 1.97 -4.69
N GLY A 385 -6.94 1.38 -5.66
CA GLY A 385 -6.44 0.28 -6.48
C GLY A 385 -5.24 0.64 -7.35
N LEU A 386 -5.23 1.86 -7.90
CA LEU A 386 -4.09 2.41 -8.64
C LEU A 386 -2.88 2.65 -7.73
N CYS A 387 -3.09 3.15 -6.51
CA CYS A 387 -2.01 3.44 -5.57
C CYS A 387 -1.57 2.18 -4.80
N ASN A 388 -0.92 1.22 -5.46
CA ASN A 388 -0.43 0.00 -4.81
C ASN A 388 1.08 0.06 -4.46
N PRO A 389 1.47 0.32 -3.19
CA PRO A 389 2.89 0.42 -2.82
C PRO A 389 3.57 -0.94 -2.67
N THR A 390 2.84 -2.07 -2.70
CA THR A 390 3.42 -3.40 -2.50
C THR A 390 3.75 -4.09 -3.83
N VAL A 391 3.79 -3.34 -4.93
CA VAL A 391 4.18 -3.87 -6.22
C VAL A 391 5.67 -4.24 -6.21
N HIS A 392 5.98 -5.45 -6.66
CA HIS A 392 7.36 -5.88 -6.85
C HIS A 392 8.06 -5.04 -7.93
N GLY A 393 9.29 -4.61 -7.64
CA GLY A 393 10.09 -3.79 -8.55
C GLY A 393 10.03 -2.28 -8.28
N LEU A 394 9.15 -1.81 -7.38
CA LEU A 394 9.13 -0.40 -6.96
C LEU A 394 10.31 -0.06 -6.05
N SER A 395 10.93 1.10 -6.27
CA SER A 395 11.92 1.69 -5.35
C SER A 395 11.30 2.03 -3.99
N GLU A 396 12.10 2.07 -2.92
CA GLU A 396 11.62 2.49 -1.60
C GLU A 396 11.04 3.91 -1.60
N HIS A 397 11.61 4.80 -2.43
CA HIS A 397 11.12 6.14 -2.63
C HIS A 397 9.71 6.14 -3.25
N GLY A 398 9.53 5.38 -4.33
CA GLY A 398 8.25 5.24 -5.00
C GLY A 398 7.19 4.60 -4.10
N GLN A 399 7.55 3.56 -3.36
CA GLN A 399 6.66 2.93 -2.37
C GLN A 399 6.18 3.95 -1.32
N THR A 400 7.06 4.84 -0.85
CA THR A 400 6.72 5.88 0.13
C THR A 400 5.74 6.90 -0.45
N ILE A 401 5.98 7.37 -1.68
CA ILE A 401 5.06 8.29 -2.38
C ILE A 401 3.70 7.65 -2.55
N ILE A 402 3.66 6.43 -3.11
CA ILE A 402 2.41 5.72 -3.42
C ILE A 402 1.64 5.39 -2.13
N ALA A 403 2.32 4.99 -1.06
CA ALA A 403 1.68 4.70 0.23
C ALA A 403 0.98 5.93 0.81
N LYS A 404 1.58 7.12 0.67
CA LYS A 404 0.98 8.38 1.11
C LYS A 404 -0.30 8.69 0.34
N GLU A 405 -0.27 8.56 -0.99
CA GLU A 405 -1.43 8.81 -1.85
C GLU A 405 -2.55 7.77 -1.60
N ARG A 406 -2.19 6.48 -1.46
CA ARG A 406 -3.15 5.43 -1.10
C ARG A 406 -3.83 5.73 0.23
N GLN A 407 -3.08 6.16 1.24
CA GLN A 407 -3.62 6.52 2.55
C GLN A 407 -4.60 7.68 2.43
N GLN A 408 -4.27 8.70 1.65
CA GLN A 408 -5.16 9.85 1.43
C GLN A 408 -6.51 9.44 0.84
N PHE A 409 -6.52 8.63 -0.23
CA PHE A 409 -7.78 8.13 -0.80
C PHE A 409 -8.53 7.20 0.17
N SER A 410 -7.81 6.39 0.96
CA SER A 410 -8.40 5.51 1.97
C SER A 410 -9.07 6.30 3.09
N ASP A 411 -8.45 7.38 3.55
CA ASP A 411 -9.01 8.28 4.59
C ASP A 411 -10.29 8.95 4.08
N VAL A 412 -10.29 9.42 2.83
CA VAL A 412 -11.48 10.03 2.20
C VAL A 412 -12.61 9.02 2.07
N LEU A 413 -12.30 7.78 1.67
CA LEU A 413 -13.31 6.72 1.58
C LEU A 413 -13.88 6.34 2.95
N LEU A 414 -13.03 6.24 3.98
CA LEU A 414 -13.48 5.95 5.33
C LEU A 414 -14.38 7.08 5.87
N ASP A 415 -13.98 8.34 5.71
CA ASP A 415 -14.81 9.50 6.09
C ASP A 415 -16.16 9.50 5.35
N HIS A 416 -16.16 9.20 4.05
CA HIS A 416 -17.38 9.04 3.27
C HIS A 416 -18.29 7.93 3.83
N CYS A 417 -17.74 6.77 4.18
CA CYS A 417 -18.52 5.66 4.75
C CYS A 417 -19.11 6.02 6.12
N LEU A 418 -18.31 6.66 6.99
CA LEU A 418 -18.73 7.06 8.35
C LEU A 418 -19.84 8.11 8.34
N ARG A 419 -19.81 9.04 7.38
CA ARG A 419 -20.81 10.12 7.29
C ARG A 419 -22.14 9.68 6.71
N ASN A 420 -22.12 8.72 5.77
CA ASN A 420 -23.32 8.36 5.00
C ASN A 420 -24.01 7.10 5.50
N ARG A 421 -23.39 6.33 6.41
CA ARG A 421 -23.95 5.06 6.89
C ARG A 421 -23.66 4.80 8.37
N SER A 422 -24.63 4.17 9.04
CA SER A 422 -24.49 3.74 10.44
C SER A 422 -23.49 2.59 10.62
N ASP A 423 -23.29 1.77 9.58
CA ASP A 423 -22.33 0.65 9.51
C ASP A 423 -21.01 1.05 8.81
N GLY A 424 -20.65 2.35 8.82
CA GLY A 424 -19.53 2.92 8.08
C GLY A 424 -18.20 2.14 8.14
N PRO A 425 -17.69 1.70 9.32
CA PRO A 425 -16.46 0.93 9.39
C PRO A 425 -16.57 -0.42 8.65
N SER A 426 -17.69 -1.11 8.79
CA SER A 426 -17.95 -2.38 8.09
C SER A 426 -18.06 -2.17 6.59
N ARG A 427 -18.72 -1.09 6.16
CA ARG A 427 -18.81 -0.70 4.75
C ARG A 427 -17.43 -0.46 4.14
N PHE A 428 -16.56 0.26 4.84
CA PHE A 428 -15.20 0.51 4.38
C PHE A 428 -14.43 -0.80 4.14
N VAL A 429 -14.50 -1.75 5.08
CA VAL A 429 -13.84 -3.06 4.94
C VAL A 429 -14.44 -3.87 3.79
N GLU A 430 -15.77 -3.87 3.65
CA GLU A 430 -16.47 -4.54 2.56
C GLU A 430 -16.00 -4.03 1.18
N LEU A 431 -15.93 -2.70 1.01
CA LEU A 431 -15.46 -2.07 -0.22
C LEU A 431 -14.00 -2.43 -0.54
N LEU A 432 -13.11 -2.38 0.45
CA LEU A 432 -11.73 -2.83 0.26
C LEU A 432 -11.62 -4.31 -0.11
N GLY A 433 -12.57 -5.14 0.34
CA GLY A 433 -12.66 -6.55 -0.04
C GLY A 433 -12.79 -6.75 -1.56
N ILE A 434 -13.38 -5.80 -2.29
CA ILE A 434 -13.51 -5.87 -3.76
C ILE A 434 -12.14 -5.85 -4.44
N ILE A 435 -11.14 -5.15 -3.89
CA ILE A 435 -9.76 -5.12 -4.42
C ILE A 435 -9.18 -6.54 -4.45
N SER A 436 -9.44 -7.36 -3.44
CA SER A 436 -8.96 -8.75 -3.41
C SER A 436 -9.55 -9.59 -4.54
N VAL A 437 -10.82 -9.37 -4.90
CA VAL A 437 -11.47 -10.01 -6.05
C VAL A 437 -10.82 -9.57 -7.35
N LEU A 438 -10.55 -8.27 -7.51
CA LEU A 438 -9.92 -7.71 -8.69
C LEU A 438 -8.47 -8.20 -8.88
N LEU A 439 -7.70 -8.34 -7.79
CA LEU A 439 -6.35 -8.92 -7.83
C LEU A 439 -6.37 -10.38 -8.27
N ARG A 440 -7.33 -11.16 -7.78
CA ARG A 440 -7.55 -12.54 -8.24
C ARG A 440 -7.96 -12.59 -9.71
N GLN A 441 -8.86 -11.70 -10.12
CA GLN A 441 -9.31 -11.57 -11.50
C GLN A 441 -8.14 -11.25 -12.45
N GLN A 442 -7.30 -10.27 -12.10
CA GLN A 442 -6.10 -9.92 -12.83
C GLN A 442 -5.15 -11.12 -13.02
N ARG A 443 -4.90 -11.89 -11.95
CA ARG A 443 -4.04 -13.09 -12.04
C ARG A 443 -4.59 -14.10 -13.05
N LEU A 444 -5.88 -14.43 -12.94
CA LEU A 444 -6.52 -15.39 -13.85
C LEU A 444 -6.57 -14.89 -15.30
N GLN A 445 -6.70 -13.58 -15.52
CA GLN A 445 -6.61 -12.99 -16.86
C GLN A 445 -5.20 -13.09 -17.45
N LYS A 446 -4.16 -12.86 -16.64
CA LYS A 446 -2.76 -13.08 -17.06
C LYS A 446 -2.54 -14.55 -17.45
N ASP A 447 -3.03 -15.50 -16.66
CA ASP A 447 -2.96 -16.93 -16.97
C ASP A 447 -3.67 -17.26 -18.30
N ILE A 448 -4.91 -16.78 -18.47
CA ILE A 448 -5.67 -16.96 -19.73
C ILE A 448 -4.90 -16.39 -20.91
N HIS A 449 -4.28 -15.23 -20.76
CA HIS A 449 -3.52 -14.63 -21.83
C HIS A 449 -2.31 -15.47 -22.21
N ILE A 450 -1.51 -15.89 -21.23
CA ILE A 450 -0.32 -16.72 -21.46
C ILE A 450 -0.69 -18.02 -22.20
N TYR A 451 -1.74 -18.70 -21.77
CA TYR A 451 -2.07 -20.03 -22.32
C TYR A 451 -2.89 -20.00 -23.61
N HIS A 452 -3.70 -18.95 -23.84
CA HIS A 452 -4.67 -18.95 -24.93
C HIS A 452 -4.56 -17.76 -25.89
N ILE A 453 -4.27 -16.56 -25.38
CA ILE A 453 -4.28 -15.33 -26.20
C ILE A 453 -2.91 -15.10 -26.86
N SER A 454 -1.82 -15.20 -26.08
CA SER A 454 -0.44 -14.99 -26.53
C SER A 454 -0.05 -15.88 -27.73
N PRO A 455 -0.39 -17.19 -27.78
CA PRO A 455 -0.13 -18.02 -28.96
C PRO A 455 -0.87 -17.58 -30.24
N ILE A 456 -1.96 -16.82 -30.11
CA ILE A 456 -2.74 -16.29 -31.23
C ILE A 456 -2.19 -14.92 -31.66
N ILE A 457 -1.98 -14.01 -30.69
CA ILE A 457 -1.44 -12.67 -30.95
C ILE A 457 -0.02 -12.72 -31.51
N SER A 458 0.80 -13.69 -31.10
CA SER A 458 2.15 -13.89 -31.67
C SER A 458 2.18 -14.21 -33.16
N ARG A 459 1.02 -14.57 -33.75
CA ARG A 459 0.87 -14.75 -35.20
C ARG A 459 0.54 -13.46 -35.94
N PHE A 460 0.27 -12.35 -35.24
CA PHE A 460 -0.06 -11.09 -35.89
C PHE A 460 1.15 -10.53 -36.64
N PRO A 461 0.95 -9.78 -37.73
CA PRO A 461 2.07 -9.20 -38.49
C PRO A 461 2.78 -8.04 -37.76
N PHE A 462 2.32 -7.66 -36.57
CA PHE A 462 2.88 -6.62 -35.72
C PHE A 462 2.75 -7.04 -34.25
N PRO A 463 3.70 -6.64 -33.38
CA PRO A 463 3.61 -6.88 -31.94
C PRO A 463 2.60 -5.94 -31.28
N VAL A 464 1.95 -6.41 -30.20
CA VAL A 464 1.14 -5.55 -29.31
C VAL A 464 1.93 -5.34 -28.02
N GLN A 465 2.95 -4.50 -28.09
CA GLN A 465 4.05 -4.54 -27.12
C GLN A 465 3.66 -4.15 -25.69
N PHE A 466 2.89 -3.07 -25.50
CA PHE A 466 2.40 -2.70 -24.16
C PHE A 466 1.50 -3.77 -23.53
N LEU A 467 0.74 -4.53 -24.35
CA LEU A 467 -0.10 -5.62 -23.84
C LEU A 467 0.81 -6.68 -23.24
N ASP A 468 1.79 -7.16 -24.00
CA ASP A 468 2.70 -8.20 -23.54
C ASP A 468 3.41 -7.75 -22.24
N GLU A 469 3.96 -6.54 -22.21
CA GLU A 469 4.60 -5.98 -21.01
C GLU A 469 3.67 -5.96 -19.78
N ILE A 470 2.40 -5.56 -19.95
CA ILE A 470 1.42 -5.56 -18.86
C ILE A 470 1.07 -6.99 -18.44
N MET A 471 0.86 -7.91 -19.38
CA MET A 471 0.45 -9.28 -19.09
C MET A 471 1.57 -10.10 -18.44
N TYR A 472 2.84 -9.83 -18.77
CA TYR A 472 4.01 -10.48 -18.17
C TYR A 472 4.59 -9.75 -16.94
N SER A 473 4.06 -8.57 -16.60
CA SER A 473 4.54 -7.79 -15.45
C SER A 473 4.45 -8.50 -14.11
#